data_AF-A0A7V4LRG6-F1
#
_entry.id   AF-A0A7V4LRG6-F1
#
_cell.length_a   1.000
_cell.length_b   1.000
_cell.length_c   1.000
_cell.angle_alpha   90.00
_cell.angle_beta   90.00
_cell.angle_gamma   90.00
#
_symmetry.space_group_name_H-M   'P 1'
#
loop_
_entity.id
_entity.type
_entity.pdbx_description
1 polymer ?
#
loop_
_entity_poly.entity_id
_entity_poly.type
_entity_poly.pdbx_seq_one_letter_code
_entity_poly.pdbx_strand_id
1 'polypeptide(L)'
;MNAPQGPQLLELARRRPLTSAERAALDAWLAQHPEAWPADWADELALTRLLTALPPAPLSPRFVANTLAALDRWEGTPATSRPSGWRRWLAGWQPAWRWAGAAVLLAAMLGAWQFQQHRREEARLAESILAVSTLAGDLPDAAALAEFDVVLHLPDGPLPDLEALARALE
;
A
#
# COMPACT_ATOMS: atom_id res chain seq x y z
N MET A 1 -48.24 3.62 -38.47
CA MET A 1 -47.70 3.79 -37.09
C MET A 1 -46.45 2.95 -37.00
N ASN A 2 -45.28 3.56 -36.77
CA ASN A 2 -44.03 2.82 -36.65
C ASN A 2 -44.05 2.06 -35.32
N ALA A 3 -43.90 0.74 -35.36
CA ALA A 3 -43.79 -0.05 -34.14
C ALA A 3 -42.51 0.36 -33.38
N PRO A 4 -42.57 0.57 -32.05
CA PRO A 4 -41.40 0.94 -31.27
C PRO A 4 -40.33 -0.16 -31.34
N GLN A 5 -39.08 0.25 -31.55
CA GLN A 5 -37.93 -0.66 -31.67
C GLN A 5 -37.51 -1.18 -30.27
N GLY A 6 -36.76 -2.29 -30.21
CA GLY A 6 -36.29 -2.91 -28.97
C GLY A 6 -35.69 -1.95 -27.92
N PRO A 7 -34.77 -1.04 -28.29
CA PRO A 7 -34.21 -0.05 -27.35
C PRO A 7 -35.26 0.91 -26.77
N GLN A 8 -36.26 1.28 -27.57
CA GLN A 8 -37.35 2.16 -27.14
C GLN A 8 -38.30 1.44 -26.17
N LEU A 9 -38.52 0.14 -26.37
CA LEU A 9 -39.30 -0.70 -25.45
C LEU A 9 -38.58 -0.87 -24.10
N LEU A 10 -37.25 -0.99 -24.10
CA LEU A 10 -36.44 -0.99 -22.87
C LEU A 10 -36.55 0.36 -22.14
N GLU A 11 -36.46 1.48 -22.86
CA GLU A 11 -36.63 2.80 -22.25
C GLU A 11 -38.05 2.99 -21.67
N LEU A 12 -39.08 2.54 -22.39
CA LEU A 12 -40.46 2.57 -21.91
C LEU A 12 -40.63 1.75 -20.63
N ALA A 13 -40.00 0.57 -20.55
CA ALA A 13 -40.07 -0.30 -19.38
C ALA A 13 -39.48 0.34 -18.11
N ARG A 14 -38.52 1.27 -18.24
CA ARG A 14 -37.97 2.05 -17.11
C ARG A 14 -38.93 3.12 -16.62
N ARG A 15 -39.70 3.73 -17.53
CA ARG A 15 -40.57 4.87 -17.19
C ARG A 15 -41.92 4.42 -16.66
N ARG A 16 -42.44 3.31 -17.17
CA ARG A 16 -43.75 2.78 -16.82
C ARG A 16 -43.83 1.27 -17.01
N PRO A 17 -44.79 0.58 -16.38
CA PRO A 17 -45.12 -0.78 -16.75
C PRO A 17 -45.50 -0.86 -18.24
N LEU A 18 -44.89 -1.82 -18.95
CA LEU A 18 -45.24 -2.16 -20.32
C LEU A 18 -46.59 -2.85 -20.37
N THR A 19 -47.34 -2.61 -21.44
CA THR A 19 -48.55 -3.38 -21.75
C THR A 19 -48.18 -4.80 -22.20
N SER A 20 -49.14 -5.73 -22.20
CA SER A 20 -48.91 -7.12 -22.62
C SER A 20 -48.39 -7.23 -24.06
N ALA A 21 -48.89 -6.40 -24.97
CA ALA A 21 -48.44 -6.37 -26.36
C ALA A 21 -46.99 -5.85 -26.49
N GLU A 22 -46.65 -4.78 -25.77
CA GLU A 22 -45.29 -4.24 -25.74
C GLU A 22 -44.29 -5.22 -25.11
N ARG A 23 -44.73 -5.95 -24.08
CA ARG A 23 -43.92 -6.99 -23.43
C ARG A 23 -43.61 -8.13 -24.39
N ALA A 24 -44.62 -8.63 -25.10
CA ALA A 24 -44.42 -9.68 -26.09
C ALA A 24 -43.48 -9.24 -27.23
N ALA A 25 -43.58 -7.97 -27.67
CA ALA A 25 -42.67 -7.41 -28.67
C ALA A 25 -41.22 -7.29 -28.14
N LEU A 26 -41.05 -6.91 -26.87
CA LEU A 26 -39.74 -6.84 -26.23
C LEU A 26 -39.13 -8.24 -26.07
N ASP A 27 -39.91 -9.21 -25.59
CA ASP A 27 -39.43 -10.59 -25.39
C ASP A 27 -39.06 -11.23 -26.75
N ALA A 28 -39.82 -10.97 -27.81
CA ALA A 28 -39.50 -11.43 -29.17
C ALA A 28 -38.22 -10.79 -29.74
N TRP A 29 -37.96 -9.52 -29.40
CA TRP A 29 -36.74 -8.83 -29.80
C TRP A 29 -35.51 -9.34 -29.02
N LEU A 30 -35.67 -9.59 -27.72
CA LEU A 30 -34.60 -10.13 -26.88
C LEU A 30 -34.23 -11.57 -27.22
N ALA A 31 -35.19 -12.38 -27.67
CA ALA A 31 -34.90 -13.70 -28.22
C ALA A 31 -33.95 -13.66 -29.42
N GLN A 32 -33.91 -12.53 -30.15
CA GLN A 32 -33.03 -12.31 -31.29
C GLN A 32 -31.72 -11.61 -30.90
N HIS A 33 -31.69 -10.95 -29.74
CA HIS A 33 -30.56 -10.16 -29.23
C HIS A 33 -30.29 -10.43 -27.74
N PRO A 34 -29.85 -11.63 -27.38
CA PRO A 34 -29.58 -12.00 -25.98
C PRO A 34 -28.47 -11.14 -25.34
N GLU A 35 -27.54 -10.61 -26.14
CA GLU A 35 -26.50 -9.66 -25.71
C GLU A 35 -27.04 -8.31 -25.25
N ALA A 36 -28.26 -7.96 -25.66
CA ALA A 36 -28.87 -6.68 -25.33
C ALA A 36 -29.55 -6.66 -23.95
N TRP A 37 -29.60 -7.80 -23.25
CA TRP A 37 -30.16 -7.91 -21.91
C TRP A 37 -29.06 -7.80 -20.84
N PRO A 38 -29.01 -6.69 -20.07
CA PRO A 38 -28.12 -6.62 -18.91
C PRO A 38 -28.49 -7.71 -17.90
N ALA A 39 -27.50 -8.40 -17.33
CA ALA A 39 -27.72 -9.44 -16.32
C ALA A 39 -28.59 -8.96 -15.14
N ASP A 40 -28.45 -7.68 -14.78
CA ASP A 40 -29.13 -7.06 -13.62
C ASP A 40 -30.45 -6.37 -13.98
N TRP A 41 -30.93 -6.53 -15.21
CA TRP A 41 -32.11 -5.80 -15.69
C TRP A 41 -33.40 -6.16 -14.94
N ALA A 42 -33.53 -7.42 -14.51
CA ALA A 42 -34.66 -7.84 -13.67
C ALA A 42 -34.68 -7.08 -12.33
N ASP A 43 -33.50 -6.85 -11.75
CA ASP A 43 -33.33 -6.13 -10.49
C ASP A 43 -33.60 -4.63 -10.68
N GLU A 44 -33.15 -4.04 -11.80
CA GLU A 44 -33.43 -2.63 -12.15
C GLU A 44 -34.93 -2.37 -12.29
N LEU A 45 -35.66 -3.28 -12.96
CA LEU A 45 -37.11 -3.20 -13.09
C LEU A 45 -37.83 -3.41 -11.76
N ALA A 46 -37.35 -4.35 -10.93
CA ALA A 46 -37.90 -4.58 -9.60
C ALA A 46 -37.73 -3.33 -8.71
N LEU A 47 -36.54 -2.73 -8.71
CA LEU A 47 -36.26 -1.49 -8.01
C LEU A 47 -37.17 -0.35 -8.48
N THR A 48 -37.33 -0.19 -9.79
CA THR A 48 -38.19 0.85 -10.36
C THR A 48 -39.65 0.68 -9.90
N ARG A 49 -40.15 -0.55 -9.82
CA ARG A 49 -41.50 -0.84 -9.28
C ARG A 49 -41.62 -0.51 -7.80
N LEU A 50 -40.60 -0.82 -7.00
CA LEU A 50 -40.57 -0.47 -5.58
C LEU A 50 -40.55 1.05 -5.36
N LEU A 51 -39.77 1.78 -6.17
CA LEU A 51 -39.70 3.24 -6.11
C LEU A 51 -41.01 3.91 -6.54
N THR A 52 -41.70 3.37 -7.56
CA THR A 52 -42.99 3.88 -8.01
C THR A 52 -44.14 3.54 -7.06
N ALA A 53 -44.01 2.46 -6.28
CA ALA A 53 -44.98 2.10 -5.24
C ALA A 53 -44.83 2.92 -3.94
N LEU A 54 -43.74 3.69 -3.78
CA LEU A 54 -43.54 4.50 -2.59
C LEU A 54 -44.58 5.63 -2.53
N PRO A 55 -45.20 5.87 -1.35
CA PRO A 55 -46.11 7.00 -1.21
C PRO A 55 -45.37 8.32 -1.44
N PRO A 56 -46.02 9.33 -2.04
CA PRO A 56 -45.40 10.63 -2.21
C PRO A 56 -45.01 11.19 -0.83
N ALA A 57 -43.72 11.50 -0.67
CA ALA A 57 -43.24 12.08 0.58
C ALA A 57 -43.90 13.45 0.78
N PRO A 58 -44.37 13.77 2.01
CA PRO A 58 -44.91 15.09 2.29
C PRO A 58 -43.80 16.13 2.11
N LEU A 59 -43.97 17.01 1.12
CA LEU A 59 -43.06 18.13 0.91
C LEU A 59 -43.24 19.13 2.06
N SER A 60 -42.13 19.70 2.53
CA SER A 60 -42.24 20.79 3.50
C SER A 60 -42.99 21.98 2.87
N PRO A 61 -43.83 22.71 3.63
CA PRO A 61 -44.55 23.88 3.11
C PRO A 61 -43.64 24.97 2.53
N ARG A 62 -42.37 25.00 2.96
CA ARG A 62 -41.35 25.96 2.50
C ARG A 62 -40.43 25.37 1.43
N PHE A 63 -40.72 24.17 0.91
CA PHE A 63 -39.88 23.49 -0.08
C PHE A 63 -39.63 24.38 -1.29
N VAL A 64 -40.68 24.93 -1.89
CA VAL A 64 -40.57 25.80 -3.07
C VAL A 64 -39.73 27.03 -2.76
N ALA A 65 -39.99 27.71 -1.63
CA ALA A 65 -39.22 28.89 -1.22
C ALA A 65 -37.74 28.57 -0.98
N ASN A 66 -37.44 27.42 -0.35
CA ASN A 66 -36.07 26.99 -0.09
C ASN A 66 -35.34 26.60 -1.38
N THR A 67 -36.03 25.95 -2.31
CA THR A 67 -35.50 25.53 -3.60
C THR A 67 -35.22 26.73 -4.50
N LEU A 68 -36.15 27.68 -4.62
CA LEU A 68 -35.94 28.93 -5.35
C LEU A 68 -34.79 29.74 -4.74
N ALA A 69 -34.76 29.90 -3.42
CA ALA A 69 -33.64 30.57 -2.76
C ALA A 69 -32.30 29.85 -2.95
N ALA A 70 -32.29 28.52 -3.12
CA ALA A 70 -31.09 27.75 -3.43
C ALA A 70 -30.63 27.92 -4.88
N LEU A 71 -31.57 27.97 -5.83
CA LEU A 71 -31.32 28.26 -7.24
C LEU A 71 -30.77 29.68 -7.41
N ASP A 72 -31.39 30.69 -6.80
CA ASP A 72 -30.92 32.08 -6.86
C ASP A 72 -29.49 32.22 -6.31
N ARG A 73 -29.17 31.50 -5.22
CA ARG A 73 -27.80 31.45 -4.69
C ARG A 73 -26.86 30.76 -5.67
N TRP A 74 -27.29 29.71 -6.36
CA TRP A 74 -26.44 29.00 -7.32
C TRP A 74 -26.17 29.86 -8.56
N GLU A 75 -27.15 30.64 -9.00
CA GLU A 75 -27.09 31.46 -10.22
C GLU A 75 -26.35 32.79 -9.99
N GLY A 76 -26.43 33.35 -8.78
CA GLY A 76 -25.77 34.61 -8.41
C GLY A 76 -24.34 34.48 -7.87
N THR A 77 -23.83 33.27 -7.64
CA THR A 77 -22.47 33.08 -7.13
C THR A 77 -21.55 32.60 -8.27
N PRO A 78 -20.50 33.35 -8.67
CA PRO A 78 -19.43 32.72 -9.45
C PRO A 78 -18.94 31.53 -8.65
N ALA A 79 -18.67 30.41 -9.32
CA ALA A 79 -18.29 29.12 -8.73
C ALA A 79 -17.05 29.22 -7.82
N THR A 80 -17.20 29.86 -6.66
CA THR A 80 -16.33 29.75 -5.52
C THR A 80 -16.67 28.40 -4.94
N SER A 81 -16.08 27.39 -5.59
CA SER A 81 -16.08 26.02 -5.16
C SER A 81 -15.62 26.04 -3.70
N ARG A 82 -16.57 26.01 -2.77
CA ARG A 82 -16.28 25.73 -1.36
C ARG A 82 -15.44 24.47 -1.41
N PRO A 83 -14.16 24.51 -0.97
CA PRO A 83 -13.30 23.36 -1.13
C PRO A 83 -13.96 22.21 -0.40
N SER A 84 -14.35 21.17 -1.15
CA SER A 84 -14.93 19.97 -0.57
C SER A 84 -13.96 19.44 0.49
N GLY A 85 -14.48 18.99 1.63
CA GLY A 85 -13.64 18.50 2.73
C GLY A 85 -12.62 17.44 2.28
N TRP A 86 -12.98 16.66 1.25
CA TRP A 86 -12.12 15.72 0.55
C TRP A 86 -10.90 16.37 -0.13
N ARG A 87 -11.09 17.47 -0.88
CA ARG A 87 -9.97 18.20 -1.51
C ARG A 87 -9.03 18.82 -0.48
N ARG A 88 -9.57 19.27 0.65
CA ARG A 88 -8.77 19.81 1.76
C ARG A 88 -7.97 18.72 2.47
N TRP A 89 -8.52 17.51 2.59
CA TRP A 89 -7.83 16.33 3.11
C TRP A 89 -6.69 15.87 2.17
N LEU A 90 -6.95 15.76 0.86
CA LEU A 90 -5.91 15.44 -0.13
C LEU A 90 -4.80 16.50 -0.25
N ALA A 91 -5.16 17.78 -0.13
CA ALA A 91 -4.16 18.86 -0.11
C ALA A 91 -3.23 18.78 1.12
N GLY A 92 -3.70 18.18 2.22
CA GLY A 92 -2.88 17.91 3.40
C GLY A 92 -1.81 16.82 3.19
N TRP A 93 -1.94 15.98 2.17
CA TRP A 93 -0.97 14.93 1.82
C TRP A 93 0.10 15.38 0.83
N GLN A 94 -0.13 16.48 0.10
CA GLN A 94 0.86 17.08 -0.82
C GLN A 94 2.21 17.45 -0.16
N PRO A 95 2.29 18.02 1.06
CA PRO A 95 3.59 18.32 1.67
C PRO A 95 4.41 17.08 2.01
N ALA A 96 3.78 15.93 2.29
CA ALA A 96 4.49 14.69 2.61
C ALA A 96 5.32 14.17 1.42
N TRP A 97 4.87 14.40 0.19
CA TRP A 97 5.58 13.92 -1.00
C TRP A 97 6.82 14.75 -1.33
N ARG A 98 6.85 16.04 -0.94
CA ARG A 98 8.01 16.92 -1.13
C ARG A 98 9.20 16.53 -0.24
N TRP A 99 8.92 15.97 0.93
CA TRP A 99 9.96 15.47 1.85
C TRP A 99 10.48 14.08 1.48
N ALA A 100 9.74 13.30 0.68
CA ALA A 100 10.17 11.99 0.23
C ALA A 100 11.44 12.06 -0.63
N GLY A 101 11.53 13.05 -1.55
CA GLY A 101 12.74 13.26 -2.35
C GLY A 101 13.96 13.64 -1.52
N ALA A 102 13.76 14.50 -0.51
CA ALA A 102 14.83 14.90 0.40
C ALA A 102 15.32 13.74 1.27
N ALA A 103 14.41 12.88 1.74
CA ALA A 103 14.75 11.69 2.53
C ALA A 103 15.54 10.65 1.71
N VAL A 104 15.18 10.44 0.44
CA VAL A 104 15.92 9.52 -0.46
C VAL A 104 17.34 10.04 -0.74
N LEU A 105 17.50 11.35 -0.98
CA LEU A 105 18.82 11.95 -1.18
C LEU A 105 19.67 11.86 0.09
N LEU A 106 19.09 12.10 1.27
CA LEU A 106 19.77 11.92 2.56
C LEU A 106 20.19 10.47 2.78
N ALA A 107 19.31 9.50 2.53
CA ALA A 107 19.61 8.08 2.66
C ALA A 107 20.71 7.63 1.69
N ALA A 108 20.67 8.09 0.44
CA ALA A 108 21.71 7.82 -0.55
C ALA A 108 23.06 8.44 -0.15
N MET A 109 23.06 9.65 0.40
CA MET A 109 24.26 10.33 0.88
C MET A 109 24.88 9.63 2.10
N LEU A 110 24.05 9.21 3.07
CA LEU A 110 24.53 8.41 4.21
C LEU A 110 25.04 7.04 3.76
N GLY A 111 24.35 6.36 2.85
CA GLY A 111 24.78 5.06 2.31
C GLY A 111 26.12 5.15 1.57
N ALA A 112 26.29 6.18 0.73
CA ALA A 112 27.56 6.43 0.03
C ALA A 112 28.71 6.74 1.00
N TRP A 113 28.44 7.52 2.06
CA TRP A 113 29.45 7.83 3.07
C TRP A 113 29.87 6.58 3.86
N GLN A 114 28.91 5.75 4.27
CA GLN A 114 29.21 4.53 5.03
C GLN A 114 29.97 3.51 4.17
N PHE A 115 29.61 3.38 2.90
CA PHE A 115 30.33 2.52 1.95
C PHE A 115 31.78 2.99 1.72
N GLN A 116 32.01 4.30 1.68
CA GLN A 116 33.35 4.85 1.56
C GLN A 116 34.18 4.64 2.83
N GLN A 117 33.55 4.65 4.01
CA GLN A 117 34.21 4.34 5.28
C GLN A 117 34.68 2.88 5.32
N HIS A 118 33.81 1.92 5.00
CA HIS A 118 34.20 0.51 4.96
C HIS A 118 35.32 0.23 3.95
N ARG A 119 35.31 0.89 2.79
CA ARG A 119 36.43 0.81 1.83
C ARG A 119 37.76 1.34 2.39
N ARG A 120 37.73 2.36 3.27
CA ARG A 120 38.94 2.89 3.94
C ARG A 120 39.43 1.96 5.03
N GLU A 121 38.52 1.29 5.74
CA GLU A 121 38.85 0.26 6.72
C GLU A 121 39.51 -0.95 6.05
N GLU A 122 38.98 -1.43 4.93
CA GLU A 122 39.60 -2.51 4.14
C GLU A 122 40.99 -2.14 3.63
N ALA A 123 41.21 -0.90 3.19
CA ALA A 123 42.53 -0.44 2.76
C ALA A 123 43.56 -0.42 3.91
N ARG A 124 43.14 -0.02 5.11
CA ARG A 124 43.99 -0.06 6.32
C ARG A 124 44.27 -1.48 6.78
N LEU A 125 43.30 -2.39 6.63
CA LEU A 125 43.48 -3.80 6.92
C LEU A 125 44.46 -4.45 5.93
N ALA A 126 44.36 -4.14 4.63
CA ALA A 126 45.31 -4.60 3.62
C ALA A 126 46.74 -4.10 3.90
N GLU A 127 46.89 -2.85 4.34
CA GLU A 127 48.18 -2.28 4.74
C GLU A 127 48.72 -2.93 6.02
N SER A 128 47.86 -3.23 7.00
CA SER A 128 48.25 -3.97 8.21
C SER A 128 48.62 -5.43 7.94
N ILE A 129 47.94 -6.10 6.98
CA ILE A 129 48.26 -7.47 6.56
C ILE A 129 49.60 -7.51 5.82
N LEU A 130 49.89 -6.51 4.98
CA LEU A 130 51.19 -6.37 4.33
C LEU A 130 52.30 -6.08 5.36
N ALA A 131 52.06 -5.20 6.34
CA ALA A 131 53.02 -4.88 7.40
C ALA A 131 53.29 -6.08 8.33
N VAL A 132 52.27 -6.88 8.64
CA VAL A 132 52.42 -8.13 9.40
C VAL A 132 53.13 -9.19 8.56
N SER A 133 52.88 -9.27 7.24
CA SER A 133 53.59 -10.22 6.36
C SER A 133 55.09 -9.92 6.23
N THR A 134 55.50 -8.66 6.31
CA THR A 134 56.92 -8.28 6.32
C THR A 134 57.58 -8.57 7.66
N LEU A 135 56.81 -8.58 8.76
CA LEU A 135 57.29 -9.01 10.08
C LEU A 135 57.27 -10.55 10.22
N ALA A 136 56.41 -11.22 9.45
CA ALA A 136 56.25 -12.68 9.48
C ALA A 136 57.36 -13.46 8.75
N GLY A 137 58.32 -12.76 8.12
CA GLY A 137 59.54 -13.37 7.58
C GLY A 137 60.48 -13.93 8.64
N ASP A 138 60.20 -13.71 9.92
CA ASP A 138 61.02 -14.10 11.06
C ASP A 138 60.21 -14.88 12.13
N LEU A 139 59.30 -15.78 11.70
CA LEU A 139 58.68 -16.74 12.62
C LEU A 139 59.62 -17.93 12.85
N PRO A 140 59.78 -18.39 14.11
CA PRO A 140 60.52 -19.61 14.39
C PRO A 140 59.78 -20.84 13.83
N ASP A 141 60.57 -21.81 13.36
CA ASP A 141 60.13 -23.01 12.65
C ASP A 141 58.97 -23.73 13.36
N ALA A 142 58.05 -24.29 12.58
CA ALA A 142 56.80 -24.90 13.06
C ALA A 142 57.01 -26.01 14.11
N ALA A 143 58.22 -26.58 14.17
CA ALA A 143 58.65 -27.51 15.20
C ALA A 143 58.63 -26.90 16.62
N ALA A 144 58.93 -25.60 16.78
CA ALA A 144 58.92 -24.92 18.09
C ALA A 144 57.50 -24.71 18.64
N LEU A 145 56.50 -24.65 17.77
CA LEU A 145 55.09 -24.49 18.15
C LEU A 145 54.41 -25.83 18.49
N ALA A 146 54.93 -26.95 17.99
CA ALA A 146 54.42 -28.29 18.29
C ALA A 146 54.62 -28.67 19.77
N GLU A 147 55.65 -28.14 20.44
CA GLU A 147 55.92 -28.42 21.85
C GLU A 147 54.91 -27.76 22.80
N PHE A 148 54.27 -26.66 22.37
CA PHE A 148 53.16 -26.04 23.10
C PHE A 148 51.87 -26.86 23.04
N ASP A 149 51.66 -27.62 21.97
CA ASP A 149 50.47 -28.46 21.81
C ASP A 149 50.49 -29.65 22.79
N VAL A 150 51.68 -30.11 23.20
CA VAL A 150 51.85 -31.17 24.21
C VAL A 150 51.41 -30.70 25.61
N VAL A 151 51.59 -29.41 25.94
CA VAL A 151 51.17 -28.82 27.22
C VAL A 151 49.64 -28.77 27.33
N LEU A 152 48.93 -28.67 26.20
CA LEU A 152 47.46 -28.63 26.16
C LEU A 152 46.81 -30.02 26.27
N HIS A 153 47.59 -31.10 26.21
CA HIS A 153 47.09 -32.48 26.21
C HIS A 153 47.40 -33.27 27.49
N LEU A 154 47.81 -32.62 28.59
CA LEU A 154 47.89 -33.32 29.88
C LEU A 154 46.48 -33.71 30.35
N PRO A 155 46.25 -34.96 30.81
CA PRO A 155 44.96 -35.38 31.36
C PRO A 155 44.66 -34.64 32.66
N ASP A 156 43.39 -34.23 32.84
CA ASP A 156 42.86 -33.59 34.05
C ASP A 156 42.96 -34.55 35.26
N GLY A 157 44.13 -34.60 35.88
CA GLY A 157 44.34 -35.18 37.21
C GLY A 157 43.82 -34.25 38.30
N PRO A 158 43.46 -34.75 39.50
CA PRO A 158 42.92 -33.93 40.56
C PRO A 158 43.90 -32.79 40.90
N LEU A 159 43.42 -31.55 40.87
CA LEU A 159 44.24 -30.39 41.24
C LEU A 159 44.82 -30.62 42.64
N PRO A 160 46.14 -30.43 42.82
CA PRO A 160 46.75 -30.50 44.14
C PRO A 160 46.13 -29.43 45.05
N ASP A 161 45.92 -29.80 46.31
CA ASP A 161 45.29 -28.98 47.33
C ASP A 161 46.04 -27.65 47.48
N LEU A 162 45.39 -26.54 47.11
CA LEU A 162 46.00 -25.21 47.02
C LEU A 162 46.54 -24.73 48.38
N GLU A 163 46.01 -25.24 49.49
CA GLU A 163 46.52 -24.97 50.84
C GLU A 163 47.89 -25.58 51.09
N ALA A 164 48.19 -26.75 50.50
CA ALA A 164 49.52 -27.36 50.60
C ALA A 164 50.56 -26.56 49.79
N LEU A 165 50.15 -25.97 48.67
CA LEU A 165 51.01 -25.17 47.80
C LEU A 165 51.32 -23.79 48.42
N ALA A 166 50.34 -23.18 49.08
CA ALA A 166 50.52 -21.92 49.79
C ALA A 166 51.47 -22.06 50.98
N ARG A 167 51.40 -23.17 51.73
CA ARG A 167 52.28 -23.44 52.89
C ARG A 167 53.74 -23.71 52.50
N ALA A 168 54.01 -24.12 51.28
CA ALA A 168 55.37 -24.38 50.79
C ALA A 168 56.07 -23.13 50.23
N LEU A 169 55.35 -22.01 50.08
CA LEU A 169 55.86 -20.75 49.53
C LEU A 169 56.08 -19.65 50.60
N GLU A 170 55.82 -19.95 51.88
CA GLU A 170 56.37 -19.22 53.05
C GLU A 170 57.71 -19.83 53.47
#